data_AF-A0A6B0GXQ4-F1
#
_entry.id   AF-A0A6B0GXQ4-F1
#
_cell.length_a   1.000
_cell.length_b   1.000
_cell.length_c   1.000
_cell.angle_alpha   90.00
_cell.angle_beta   90.00
_cell.angle_gamma   90.00
#
_symmetry.space_group_name_H-M   'P 1'
#
loop_
_entity.id
_entity.type
_entity.pdbx_description
1 polymer ?
#
loop_
_entity_poly.entity_id
_entity_poly.type
_entity_poly.pdbx_seq_one_letter_code
_entity_poly.pdbx_strand_id
1 'polypeptide(L)'
;MSDAERRDRAQFVLAAAAVVAVALAPAVLASLQLGYHPDVAANDDYDDPLADAERLLSRSVHEAGTNATGANWSDRAVVVERVRADLAPRIRTLEASRTAEGVAYRVGYDESAASAWAREHCPGGSGRAFGPCEATDGVVLQERAGETTVVAVAFDVRVTTGRGAYDATMVVRVVD
;
A
#
# COMPACT_ATOMS: atom_id res chain seq x y z
N MET A 1 -2.44 -64.20 -8.75
CA MET A 1 -2.18 -62.79 -9.11
C MET A 1 -1.27 -62.20 -8.04
N SER A 2 0.04 -62.19 -8.32
CA SER A 2 1.11 -61.93 -7.34
C SER A 2 1.19 -60.47 -6.91
N ASP A 3 1.67 -60.23 -5.68
CA ASP A 3 1.91 -58.90 -5.09
C ASP A 3 2.77 -57.97 -5.97
N ALA A 4 3.60 -58.54 -6.85
CA ALA A 4 4.41 -57.81 -7.82
C ALA A 4 3.56 -57.00 -8.82
N GLU A 5 2.49 -57.59 -9.38
CA GLU A 5 1.56 -56.86 -10.28
C GLU A 5 0.81 -55.75 -9.54
N ARG A 6 0.53 -55.95 -8.26
CA ARG A 6 -0.18 -54.96 -7.43
C ARG A 6 0.72 -53.77 -7.10
N ARG A 7 2.01 -54.02 -6.83
CA ARG A 7 3.05 -52.99 -6.67
C ARG A 7 3.32 -52.21 -7.96
N ASP A 8 3.42 -52.90 -9.10
CA ASP A 8 3.60 -52.26 -10.41
C ASP A 8 2.42 -51.36 -10.75
N ARG A 9 1.19 -51.85 -10.57
CA ARG A 9 -0.01 -51.04 -10.81
C ARG A 9 -0.11 -49.87 -9.82
N ALA A 10 0.25 -50.06 -8.56
CA ALA A 10 0.28 -48.97 -7.57
C ALA A 10 1.33 -47.90 -7.90
N GLN A 11 2.51 -48.30 -8.37
CA GLN A 11 3.55 -47.37 -8.84
C GLN A 11 3.12 -46.64 -10.12
N PHE A 12 2.47 -47.33 -11.05
CA PHE A 12 1.91 -46.70 -12.24
C PHE A 12 0.83 -45.66 -11.90
N VAL A 13 -0.05 -45.97 -10.94
CA VAL A 13 -1.09 -45.04 -10.48
C VAL A 13 -0.46 -43.81 -9.80
N LEU A 14 0.57 -44.00 -8.96
CA LEU A 14 1.30 -42.90 -8.34
C LEU A 14 2.02 -42.01 -9.37
N ALA A 15 2.67 -42.62 -10.36
CA ALA A 15 3.34 -41.90 -11.45
C ALA A 15 2.32 -41.12 -12.28
N ALA A 16 1.19 -41.73 -12.64
CA ALA A 16 0.12 -41.05 -13.38
C ALA A 16 -0.49 -39.89 -12.58
N ALA A 17 -0.75 -40.08 -11.29
CA ALA A 17 -1.27 -39.03 -10.42
C ALA A 17 -0.29 -37.86 -10.27
N ALA A 18 1.01 -38.13 -10.15
CA ALA A 18 2.04 -37.09 -10.10
C ALA A 18 2.10 -36.29 -11.42
N VAL A 19 2.01 -36.96 -12.57
CA VAL A 19 1.96 -36.29 -13.88
C VAL A 19 0.72 -35.40 -14.00
N VAL A 20 -0.44 -35.88 -13.57
CA VAL A 20 -1.68 -35.08 -13.57
C VAL A 20 -1.56 -33.87 -12.62
N ALA A 21 -1.01 -34.05 -11.43
CA ALA A 21 -0.80 -32.95 -10.47
C ALA A 21 0.14 -31.88 -11.04
N VAL A 22 1.24 -32.28 -11.69
CA VAL A 22 2.17 -31.36 -12.36
C VAL A 22 1.50 -30.67 -13.55
N ALA A 23 0.66 -31.37 -14.32
CA ALA A 23 -0.08 -30.80 -15.44
C ALA A 23 -1.15 -29.78 -15.01
N LEU A 24 -1.71 -29.92 -13.79
CA LEU A 24 -2.69 -28.99 -13.22
C LEU A 24 -2.04 -27.80 -12.49
N ALA A 25 -0.76 -27.89 -12.12
CA ALA A 25 -0.05 -26.83 -11.42
C ALA A 25 -0.10 -25.46 -12.13
N PRO A 26 0.01 -25.35 -13.47
CA PRO A 26 -0.10 -24.07 -14.17
C PRO A 26 -1.49 -23.41 -14.01
N ALA A 27 -2.58 -24.19 -13.96
CA ALA A 27 -3.93 -23.65 -13.78
C ALA A 27 -4.13 -23.09 -12.36
N VAL A 28 -3.56 -23.76 -11.36
CA VAL A 28 -3.56 -23.29 -9.96
C VAL A 28 -2.68 -22.05 -9.81
N LEU A 29 -1.49 -22.04 -10.42
CA LEU A 29 -0.61 -20.87 -10.43
C LEU A 29 -1.23 -19.68 -11.19
N ALA A 30 -1.95 -19.93 -12.28
CA ALA A 30 -2.73 -18.91 -12.99
C ALA A 30 -3.85 -18.34 -12.10
N SER A 31 -4.53 -19.17 -11.30
CA SER A 31 -5.51 -18.67 -10.32
C SER A 31 -4.90 -17.84 -9.20
N LEU A 32 -3.62 -18.06 -8.85
CA LEU A 32 -2.88 -17.20 -7.92
C LEU A 32 -2.42 -15.89 -8.59
N GLN A 33 -2.09 -15.92 -9.88
CA GLN A 33 -1.82 -14.70 -10.66
C GLN A 33 -3.09 -13.86 -10.84
N LEU A 34 -4.26 -14.49 -11.02
CA LEU A 34 -5.57 -13.84 -11.01
C LEU A 34 -5.99 -13.33 -9.62
N GLY A 35 -5.37 -13.82 -8.55
CA GLY A 35 -5.54 -13.31 -7.18
C GLY A 35 -4.55 -12.21 -6.80
N TYR A 36 -3.60 -11.88 -7.67
CA TYR A 36 -2.62 -10.80 -7.48
C TYR A 36 -2.79 -9.72 -8.54
N HIS A 37 -4.03 -9.39 -8.88
CA HIS A 37 -4.44 -8.11 -9.42
C HIS A 37 -5.55 -7.62 -8.49
N PRO A 38 -5.56 -6.35 -8.05
CA PRO A 38 -6.79 -5.76 -7.57
C PRO A 38 -7.71 -5.56 -8.79
N ASP A 39 -8.22 -6.66 -9.35
CA ASP A 39 -9.36 -6.63 -10.26
C ASP A 39 -10.60 -6.36 -9.40
N VAL A 40 -10.77 -5.09 -9.03
CA VAL A 40 -12.05 -4.55 -8.58
C VAL A 40 -12.63 -3.71 -9.73
N ALA A 41 -12.69 -4.29 -10.93
CA ALA A 41 -13.61 -3.86 -11.97
C ALA A 41 -14.90 -4.69 -11.83
N ALA A 42 -15.65 -4.45 -10.75
CA ALA A 42 -16.96 -5.07 -10.56
C ALA A 42 -18.03 -3.97 -10.42
N ASN A 43 -18.64 -3.68 -11.58
CA ASN A 43 -19.87 -2.92 -11.84
C ASN A 43 -19.79 -1.39 -11.92
N ASP A 44 -19.95 -0.91 -13.16
CA ASP A 44 -20.09 0.46 -13.67
C ASP A 44 -21.29 1.28 -13.11
N ASP A 45 -21.64 1.15 -11.84
CA ASP A 45 -22.64 2.05 -11.20
C ASP A 45 -22.42 2.27 -9.70
N TYR A 46 -21.27 1.86 -9.15
CA TYR A 46 -20.89 2.11 -7.76
C TYR A 46 -19.59 2.92 -7.73
N ASP A 47 -19.63 4.17 -7.25
CA ASP A 47 -18.43 4.96 -6.96
C ASP A 47 -17.40 4.08 -6.24
N ASP A 48 -16.17 3.96 -6.76
CA ASP A 48 -15.10 3.23 -6.10
C ASP A 48 -14.68 3.98 -4.82
N PRO A 49 -15.02 3.46 -3.61
CA PRO A 49 -14.73 4.15 -2.36
C PRO A 49 -13.23 4.39 -2.16
N LEU A 50 -12.39 3.48 -2.66
CA LEU A 50 -10.95 3.59 -2.50
C LEU A 50 -10.39 4.71 -3.38
N ALA A 51 -10.86 4.83 -4.62
CA ALA A 51 -10.45 5.91 -5.53
C ALA A 51 -10.83 7.30 -4.98
N ASP A 52 -11.96 7.42 -4.30
CA ASP A 52 -12.35 8.66 -3.63
C ASP A 52 -11.44 9.00 -2.44
N ALA A 53 -11.12 8.01 -1.60
CA ALA A 53 -10.16 8.17 -0.52
C ALA A 53 -8.78 8.57 -1.07
N GLU A 54 -8.32 7.92 -2.13
CA GLU A 54 -7.05 8.24 -2.81
C GLU A 54 -7.01 9.68 -3.28
N ARG A 55 -8.04 10.13 -3.98
CA ARG A 55 -8.12 11.48 -4.54
C ARG A 55 -8.09 12.54 -3.44
N LEU A 56 -8.81 12.30 -2.33
CA LEU A 56 -8.83 13.20 -1.18
C LEU A 56 -7.46 13.22 -0.48
N LEU A 57 -6.88 12.06 -0.19
CA LEU A 57 -5.59 11.94 0.49
C LEU A 57 -4.46 12.53 -0.35
N SER A 58 -4.44 12.27 -1.66
CA SER A 58 -3.49 12.87 -2.61
C SER A 58 -3.47 14.39 -2.53
N ARG A 59 -4.65 15.01 -2.69
CA ARG A 59 -4.78 16.46 -2.57
C ARG A 59 -4.36 16.99 -1.20
N SER A 60 -4.74 16.28 -0.14
CA SER A 60 -4.46 16.68 1.24
C SER A 60 -2.98 16.62 1.58
N VAL A 61 -2.28 15.58 1.12
CA VAL A 61 -0.83 15.40 1.31
C VAL A 61 -0.04 16.40 0.50
N HIS A 62 -0.44 16.67 -0.74
CA HIS A 62 0.19 17.70 -1.55
C HIS A 62 0.15 19.06 -0.83
N GLU A 63 -1.02 19.45 -0.31
CA GLU A 63 -1.20 20.70 0.43
C GLU A 63 -0.39 20.72 1.74
N ALA A 64 -0.53 19.69 2.58
CA ALA A 64 0.15 19.61 3.87
C ALA A 64 1.68 19.55 3.72
N GLY A 65 2.19 18.78 2.75
CA GLY A 65 3.61 18.66 2.47
C GLY A 65 4.22 19.97 1.97
N THR A 66 3.52 20.68 1.08
CA THR A 66 3.97 21.98 0.56
C THR A 66 3.97 23.06 1.64
N ASN A 67 2.99 23.05 2.55
CA ASN A 67 2.90 24.04 3.64
C ASN A 67 3.92 23.80 4.78
N ALA A 68 4.33 22.54 5.00
CA ALA A 68 5.19 22.18 6.12
C ALA A 68 6.70 22.24 5.82
N THR A 69 7.09 22.31 4.55
CA THR A 69 8.50 22.32 4.11
C THR A 69 9.25 23.61 4.53
N GLY A 70 10.58 23.56 4.57
CA GLY A 70 11.43 24.76 4.78
C GLY A 70 11.88 25.00 6.23
N ALA A 71 11.61 24.08 7.16
CA ALA A 71 12.26 24.08 8.47
C ALA A 71 13.67 23.48 8.39
N ASN A 72 14.58 23.86 9.29
CA ASN A 72 15.90 23.23 9.39
C ASN A 72 15.78 21.71 9.60
N TRP A 73 16.70 20.94 9.04
CA TRP A 73 16.74 19.48 9.18
C TRP A 73 16.88 19.01 10.64
N SER A 74 17.52 19.81 11.49
CA SER A 74 17.57 19.56 12.93
C SER A 74 16.19 19.54 13.58
N ASP A 75 15.24 20.27 13.00
CA ASP A 75 13.89 20.50 13.53
C ASP A 75 12.84 19.66 12.79
N ARG A 76 13.27 18.65 12.03
CA ARG A 76 12.41 17.82 11.16
C ARG A 76 11.23 17.14 11.88
N ALA A 77 11.35 16.85 13.17
CA ALA A 77 10.23 16.33 13.97
C ALA A 77 9.04 17.30 14.00
N VAL A 78 9.30 18.62 14.05
CA VAL A 78 8.26 19.66 14.00
C VAL A 78 7.55 19.66 12.64
N VAL A 79 8.25 19.32 11.56
CA VAL A 79 7.64 19.19 10.22
C VAL A 79 6.66 18.03 10.19
N VAL A 80 7.01 16.88 10.77
CA VAL A 80 6.11 15.72 10.90
C VAL A 80 4.85 16.11 11.67
N GLU A 81 5.01 16.78 12.81
CA GLU A 81 3.88 17.24 13.63
C GLU A 81 2.96 18.17 12.85
N ARG A 82 3.50 19.13 12.08
CA ARG A 82 2.72 20.04 11.23
C ARG A 82 1.95 19.30 10.15
N VAL A 83 2.61 18.39 9.42
CA VAL A 83 1.96 17.58 8.38
C VAL A 83 0.80 16.79 8.97
N ARG A 84 1.02 16.10 10.10
CA ARG A 84 -0.02 15.29 10.73
C ARG A 84 -1.15 16.14 11.29
N ALA A 85 -0.84 17.31 11.87
CA ALA A 85 -1.83 18.26 12.35
C ALA A 85 -2.71 18.81 11.21
N ASP A 86 -2.12 19.10 10.04
CA ASP A 86 -2.84 19.55 8.85
C ASP A 86 -3.69 18.44 8.24
N LEU A 87 -3.19 17.20 8.20
CA LEU A 87 -3.93 16.07 7.63
C LEU A 87 -5.08 15.60 8.52
N ALA A 88 -4.96 15.71 9.85
CA ALA A 88 -5.92 15.13 10.79
C ALA A 88 -7.37 15.60 10.60
N PRO A 89 -7.69 16.90 10.38
CA PRO A 89 -9.05 17.34 10.06
C PRO A 89 -9.60 16.73 8.78
N ARG A 90 -8.76 16.58 7.74
CA ARG A 90 -9.16 16.05 6.43
C ARG A 90 -9.44 14.55 6.52
N ILE A 91 -8.61 13.82 7.24
CA ILE A 91 -8.82 12.40 7.56
C ILE A 91 -10.13 12.21 8.35
N ARG A 92 -10.37 13.00 9.40
CA ARG A 92 -11.63 12.92 10.17
C ARG A 92 -12.86 13.20 9.30
N THR A 93 -12.77 14.14 8.36
CA THR A 93 -13.86 14.40 7.41
C THR A 93 -14.11 13.20 6.50
N LEU A 94 -13.06 12.55 6.00
CA LEU A 94 -13.17 11.32 5.20
C LEU A 94 -13.81 10.18 6.01
N GLU A 95 -13.34 9.93 7.23
CA GLU A 95 -13.88 8.89 8.12
C GLU A 95 -15.35 9.15 8.53
N ALA A 96 -15.73 10.42 8.67
CA ALA A 96 -17.12 10.81 8.93
C ALA A 96 -18.01 10.76 7.66
N SER A 97 -17.41 10.88 6.47
CA SER A 97 -18.14 10.87 5.20
C SER A 97 -18.71 9.48 4.89
N ARG A 98 -19.85 9.46 4.18
CA ARG A 98 -20.54 8.25 3.68
C ARG A 98 -21.04 7.22 4.71
N THR A 99 -21.12 7.57 6.01
CA THR A 99 -21.85 6.75 7.00
C THR A 99 -23.32 6.51 6.59
N ALA A 100 -23.94 7.48 5.90
CA ALA A 100 -25.31 7.39 5.39
C ALA A 100 -25.46 6.46 4.16
N GLU A 101 -24.36 6.16 3.47
CA GLU A 101 -24.32 5.33 2.26
C GLU A 101 -23.78 3.91 2.55
N GLY A 102 -23.59 3.59 3.84
CA GLY A 102 -23.12 2.28 4.29
C GLY A 102 -21.64 2.01 4.02
N VAL A 103 -20.85 3.07 3.79
CA VAL A 103 -19.39 3.00 3.63
C VAL A 103 -18.74 3.66 4.84
N ALA A 104 -17.78 2.96 5.46
CA ALA A 104 -16.97 3.50 6.53
C ALA A 104 -15.49 3.39 6.19
N TYR A 105 -14.77 4.51 6.35
CA TYR A 105 -13.32 4.57 6.19
C TYR A 105 -12.64 4.56 7.56
N ARG A 106 -11.48 3.93 7.64
CA ARG A 106 -10.51 4.14 8.72
C ARG A 106 -9.15 4.34 8.09
N VAL A 107 -8.48 5.43 8.47
CA VAL A 107 -7.18 5.81 7.91
C VAL A 107 -6.14 5.85 9.03
N GLY A 108 -5.11 5.03 8.90
CA GLY A 108 -3.92 5.04 9.76
C GLY A 108 -2.70 5.50 8.98
N TYR A 109 -1.69 6.03 9.67
CA TYR A 109 -0.36 6.22 9.09
C TYR A 109 0.40 4.90 9.13
N ASP A 110 1.12 4.56 8.06
CA ASP A 110 1.91 3.32 7.98
C ASP A 110 3.41 3.62 7.97
N GLU A 111 4.04 3.45 9.13
CA GLU A 111 5.49 3.62 9.29
C GLU A 111 6.29 2.59 8.48
N SER A 112 5.78 1.37 8.37
CA SER A 112 6.49 0.28 7.69
C SER A 112 6.53 0.50 6.17
N ALA A 113 5.41 0.94 5.58
CA ALA A 113 5.34 1.31 4.18
C ALA A 113 6.13 2.59 3.88
N ALA A 114 6.07 3.60 4.75
CA ALA A 114 6.90 4.81 4.61
C ALA A 114 8.40 4.47 4.60
N SER A 115 8.83 3.64 5.56
CA SER A 115 10.19 3.14 5.67
C SER A 115 10.62 2.31 4.45
N ALA A 116 9.73 1.45 3.93
CA ALA A 116 10.00 0.66 2.72
C ALA A 116 10.15 1.55 1.49
N TRP A 117 9.22 2.48 1.30
CA TRP A 117 9.24 3.42 0.19
C TRP A 117 10.50 4.28 0.20
N ALA A 118 10.90 4.82 1.37
CA ALA A 118 12.09 5.64 1.53
C ALA A 118 13.39 4.89 1.11
N ARG A 119 13.50 3.60 1.42
CA ARG A 119 14.66 2.78 1.02
C ARG A 119 14.71 2.52 -0.48
N GLU A 120 13.55 2.35 -1.11
CA GLU A 120 13.44 2.02 -2.53
C GLU A 120 13.60 3.27 -3.42
N HIS A 121 13.05 4.40 -3.00
CA HIS A 121 12.92 5.60 -3.84
C HIS A 121 13.98 6.67 -3.59
N CYS A 122 14.76 6.56 -2.50
CA CYS A 122 15.80 7.53 -2.18
C CYS A 122 17.20 6.92 -2.34
N PRO A 123 17.90 7.20 -3.46
CA PRO A 123 19.21 6.62 -3.72
C PRO A 123 20.26 7.10 -2.70
N GLY A 124 21.03 6.14 -2.17
CA GLY A 124 22.16 6.39 -1.29
C GLY A 124 23.46 6.74 -2.02
N GLY A 125 24.58 6.75 -1.28
CA GLY A 125 25.92 6.90 -1.84
C GLY A 125 26.46 8.34 -1.89
N SER A 126 27.73 8.49 -2.27
CA SER A 126 28.49 9.76 -2.21
C SER A 126 28.18 10.76 -3.33
N GLY A 127 27.43 10.36 -4.37
CA GLY A 127 27.06 11.20 -5.52
C GLY A 127 25.64 11.76 -5.49
N ARG A 128 24.95 11.69 -4.33
CA ARG A 128 23.55 12.12 -4.22
C ARG A 128 23.42 13.65 -4.20
N ALA A 129 22.39 14.15 -4.88
CA ALA A 129 22.07 15.59 -4.90
C ALA A 129 21.39 16.07 -3.60
N PHE A 130 20.76 15.15 -2.87
CA PHE A 130 20.02 15.43 -1.63
C PHE A 130 20.42 14.45 -0.53
N GLY A 131 20.07 14.76 0.71
CA GLY A 131 20.27 13.85 1.84
C GLY A 131 19.48 12.55 1.72
N PRO A 132 19.76 11.56 2.59
CA PRO A 132 18.96 10.35 2.66
C PRO A 132 17.51 10.68 3.05
N CYS A 133 16.59 9.79 2.70
CA CYS A 133 15.23 9.89 3.22
C CYS A 133 15.15 9.30 4.63
N GLU A 134 14.33 9.92 5.46
CA GLU A 134 13.98 9.46 6.81
C GLU A 134 12.46 9.29 6.85
N ALA A 135 12.00 8.10 7.26
CA ALA A 135 10.60 7.86 7.53
C ALA A 135 10.37 7.96 9.04
N THR A 136 9.37 8.75 9.42
CA THR A 136 8.97 8.96 10.81
C THR A 136 7.47 9.19 10.87
N ASP A 137 6.77 8.42 11.71
CA ASP A 137 5.31 8.45 11.88
C ASP A 137 4.51 8.33 10.56
N GLY A 138 5.01 7.52 9.62
CA GLY A 138 4.41 7.34 8.30
C GLY A 138 4.65 8.51 7.33
N VAL A 139 5.44 9.52 7.72
CA VAL A 139 5.84 10.64 6.85
C VAL A 139 7.27 10.42 6.39
N VAL A 140 7.51 10.55 5.08
CA VAL A 140 8.85 10.46 4.49
C VAL A 140 9.39 11.87 4.24
N LEU A 141 10.55 12.14 4.82
CA LEU A 141 11.27 13.40 4.76
C LEU A 141 12.58 13.22 4.01
N GLN A 142 13.10 14.30 3.44
CA GLN A 142 14.41 14.37 2.82
C GLN A 142 15.09 15.68 3.17
N GLU A 143 16.38 15.61 3.53
CA GLU A 143 17.20 16.80 3.69
C GLU A 143 17.58 17.38 2.32
N ARG A 144 17.28 18.66 2.10
CA ARG A 144 17.69 19.41 0.91
C ARG A 144 18.33 20.72 1.35
N ALA A 145 19.63 20.86 1.12
CA ALA A 145 20.40 22.06 1.49
C ALA A 145 20.23 22.49 2.98
N GLY A 146 20.14 21.51 3.89
CA GLY A 146 19.94 21.76 5.32
C GLY A 146 18.47 21.98 5.75
N GLU A 147 17.54 21.97 4.79
CA GLU A 147 16.10 22.09 5.04
C GLU A 147 15.39 20.73 4.96
N THR A 148 14.31 20.60 5.72
CA THR A 148 13.43 19.43 5.69
C THR A 148 12.42 19.59 4.57
N THR A 149 12.41 18.64 3.64
CA THR A 149 11.40 18.50 2.58
C THR A 149 10.55 17.26 2.83
N VAL A 150 9.23 17.40 2.79
CA VAL A 150 8.31 16.25 2.82
C VAL A 150 8.20 15.70 1.40
N VAL A 151 8.42 14.39 1.22
CA VAL A 151 8.40 13.77 -0.12
C VAL A 151 7.23 12.80 -0.30
N ALA A 152 6.81 12.12 0.77
CA ALA A 152 5.67 11.22 0.74
C ALA A 152 5.04 11.03 2.13
N VAL A 153 3.81 10.51 2.16
CA VAL A 153 3.14 10.04 3.37
C VAL A 153 2.51 8.68 3.06
N ALA A 154 2.71 7.70 3.93
CA ALA A 154 2.14 6.37 3.79
C ALA A 154 0.96 6.18 4.75
N PHE A 155 -0.09 5.54 4.24
CA PHE A 155 -1.32 5.24 4.96
C PHE A 155 -1.73 3.79 4.80
N ASP A 156 -2.38 3.27 5.82
CA ASP A 156 -3.27 2.12 5.72
C ASP A 156 -4.71 2.60 5.73
N VAL A 157 -5.46 2.25 4.70
CA VAL A 157 -6.88 2.59 4.54
C VAL A 157 -7.70 1.32 4.60
N ARG A 158 -8.55 1.22 5.61
CA ARG A 158 -9.59 0.19 5.68
C ARG A 158 -10.90 0.75 5.19
N VAL A 159 -11.47 0.12 4.18
CA VAL A 159 -12.81 0.43 3.68
C VAL A 159 -13.74 -0.68 4.12
N THR A 160 -14.83 -0.32 4.78
CA THR A 160 -15.90 -1.24 5.15
C THR A 160 -17.16 -0.87 4.39
N THR A 161 -17.74 -1.84 3.69
CA THR A 161 -18.99 -1.70 2.93
C THR A 161 -20.00 -2.75 3.39
N GLY A 162 -21.25 -2.65 2.92
CA GLY A 162 -22.25 -3.70 3.14
C GLY A 162 -21.87 -5.08 2.57
N ARG A 163 -20.89 -5.15 1.64
CA ARG A 163 -20.40 -6.40 1.03
C ARG A 163 -19.19 -7.01 1.76
N GLY A 164 -18.55 -6.27 2.66
CA GLY A 164 -17.34 -6.70 3.35
C GLY A 164 -16.36 -5.55 3.58
N ALA A 165 -15.21 -5.89 4.17
CA ALA A 165 -14.11 -4.95 4.42
C ALA A 165 -12.85 -5.36 3.64
N TYR A 166 -12.09 -4.37 3.19
CA TYR A 166 -10.79 -4.56 2.58
C TYR A 166 -9.80 -3.51 3.08
N ASP A 167 -8.52 -3.84 3.03
CA ASP A 167 -7.40 -3.00 3.44
C ASP A 167 -6.57 -2.63 2.20
N ALA A 168 -6.11 -1.39 2.15
CA ALA A 168 -5.22 -0.87 1.12
C ALA A 168 -4.10 -0.06 1.76
N THR A 169 -2.86 -0.38 1.41
CA THR A 169 -1.69 0.44 1.78
C THR A 169 -1.40 1.40 0.64
N MET A 170 -1.26 2.68 0.97
CA MET A 170 -1.15 3.77 0.00
C MET A 170 0.04 4.64 0.35
N VAL A 171 0.95 4.88 -0.59
CA VAL A 171 2.02 5.86 -0.43
C VAL A 171 1.77 7.03 -1.37
N VAL A 172 1.47 8.18 -0.78
CA VAL A 172 1.10 9.39 -1.48
C VAL A 172 2.28 10.34 -1.53
N ARG A 173 2.70 10.74 -2.73
CA ARG A 173 3.82 11.67 -2.92
C ARG A 173 3.35 13.12 -2.81
N VAL A 174 4.22 14.00 -2.33
CA VAL A 174 3.96 15.45 -2.28
C VAL A 174 4.12 16.08 -3.67
N VAL A 175 5.00 15.56 -4.52
CA VAL A 175 5.19 15.99 -5.90
C VAL A 175 5.29 14.77 -6.80
N ASP A 176 4.61 14.82 -7.95
CA ASP A 176 4.62 13.75 -8.96
C ASP A 176 5.80 13.83 -9.95
#